data_AF-A0A8R2NTN2-F1
#
_entry.id   AF-A0A8R2NTN2-F1
#
_cell.length_a   1.000
_cell.length_b   1.000
_cell.length_c   1.000
_cell.angle_alpha   90.00
_cell.angle_beta   90.00
_cell.angle_gamma   90.00
#
_symmetry.space_group_name_H-M   'P 1'
#
loop_
_entity.id
_entity.type
_entity.pdbx_description
1 polymer ?
#
loop_
_entity_poly.entity_id
_entity_poly.type
_entity_poly.pdbx_seq_one_letter_code
_entity_poly.pdbx_strand_id
1 'polypeptide(L)'
;MTYNSNHIYNDLSKDTELFTSVGDYQFDIYRMMRKETNDQWELFKPATNIYWLHYVLDKMLMSVHYKKTNTILHSNGLSNLERLKNVILSFNSAKGFAESELILDLIGYKKP
;
A
#
# COMPACT_ATOMS: atom_id res chain seq x y z
N MET A 1 12.66 11.16 10.36
CA MET A 1 12.80 12.31 11.27
C MET A 1 14.24 12.35 11.75
N THR A 2 14.99 13.41 11.47
CA THR A 2 16.39 13.58 11.88
C THR A 2 16.43 14.45 13.14
N TYR A 3 17.02 13.90 14.21
CA TYR A 3 17.40 14.66 15.39
C TYR A 3 18.94 14.63 15.44
N ASN A 4 19.60 15.79 15.42
CA ASN A 4 21.06 15.96 15.54
C ASN A 4 21.96 15.23 14.52
N SER A 5 21.61 15.22 13.23
CA SER A 5 22.47 14.70 12.14
C SER A 5 22.90 13.22 12.27
N ASN A 6 22.31 12.49 13.21
CA ASN A 6 22.46 11.05 13.33
C ASN A 6 21.29 10.38 12.60
N HIS A 7 21.62 9.45 11.71
CA HIS A 7 20.63 8.57 11.10
C HIS A 7 20.02 7.71 12.21
N ILE A 8 18.84 8.10 12.71
CA ILE A 8 18.08 7.28 13.63
C ILE A 8 17.48 6.14 12.81
N TYR A 9 18.19 5.02 12.76
CA TYR A 9 17.64 3.75 12.32
C TYR A 9 16.74 3.23 13.43
N ASN A 10 15.42 3.37 13.25
CA ASN A 10 14.47 2.70 14.14
C ASN A 10 14.34 1.26 13.66
N ASP A 11 15.02 0.36 14.37
CA ASP A 11 14.95 -1.07 14.11
C ASP A 11 13.57 -1.60 14.52
N LEU A 12 12.66 -1.67 13.55
CA LEU A 12 11.27 -2.11 13.76
C LEU A 12 11.19 -3.57 14.25
N SER A 13 12.23 -4.40 14.06
CA SER A 13 12.25 -5.78 14.56
C SER A 13 12.16 -5.85 16.09
N LYS A 14 12.59 -4.79 16.79
CA LYS A 14 12.58 -4.70 18.25
C LYS A 14 11.21 -4.35 18.83
N ASP A 15 10.28 -3.90 18.00
CA ASP A 15 8.92 -3.55 18.42
C ASP A 15 8.01 -4.78 18.36
N THR A 16 7.96 -5.51 19.48
CA THR A 16 7.15 -6.74 19.58
C THR A 16 5.64 -6.45 19.54
N GLU A 17 5.24 -5.26 19.99
CA GLU A 17 3.83 -4.84 20.03
C GLU A 17 3.30 -4.61 18.61
N LEU A 18 4.14 -4.09 17.71
CA LEU A 18 3.81 -3.87 16.30
C LEU A 18 3.36 -5.15 15.56
N PHE A 19 3.98 -6.30 15.88
CA PHE A 19 3.70 -7.57 15.18
C PHE A 19 2.61 -8.42 15.85
N THR A 20 2.36 -8.20 17.15
CA THR A 20 1.36 -8.95 17.94
C THR A 20 0.01 -8.25 18.00
N SER A 21 -0.03 -6.96 17.73
CA SER A 21 -1.26 -6.18 17.69
C SER A 21 -2.21 -6.61 16.56
N VAL A 22 -3.50 -6.41 16.83
CA VAL A 22 -4.63 -6.74 15.96
C VAL A 22 -5.63 -5.58 15.95
N GLY A 23 -6.61 -5.62 15.03
CA GLY A 23 -7.70 -4.63 14.97
C GLY A 23 -7.53 -3.57 13.88
N ASP A 24 -6.36 -3.48 13.25
CA ASP A 24 -6.17 -2.70 12.03
C ASP A 24 -5.28 -3.46 11.04
N TYR A 25 -5.63 -3.39 9.75
CA TYR A 25 -4.91 -4.05 8.67
C TYR A 25 -3.44 -3.59 8.54
N GLN A 26 -3.09 -2.42 9.08
CA GLN A 26 -1.69 -1.97 9.18
C GLN A 26 -0.79 -3.00 9.88
N PHE A 27 -1.30 -3.72 10.90
CA PHE A 27 -0.50 -4.72 11.62
C PHE A 27 -0.21 -5.94 10.73
N ASP A 28 -1.12 -6.30 9.83
CA ASP A 28 -0.86 -7.31 8.80
C ASP A 28 0.16 -6.82 7.78
N ILE A 29 0.18 -5.53 7.43
CA ILE A 29 1.24 -4.95 6.58
C ILE A 29 2.61 -5.15 7.20
N TYR A 30 2.79 -4.83 8.48
CA TYR A 30 4.06 -5.06 9.16
C TYR A 30 4.46 -6.54 9.19
N ARG A 31 3.51 -7.46 9.42
CA ARG A 31 3.76 -8.90 9.35
C ARG A 31 4.17 -9.37 7.95
N MET A 32 3.51 -8.87 6.90
CA MET A 32 3.85 -9.17 5.51
C MET A 32 5.23 -8.63 5.13
N MET A 33 5.55 -7.40 5.52
CA MET A 33 6.88 -6.82 5.31
C MET A 33 7.97 -7.63 6.01
N ARG A 34 7.75 -8.01 7.27
CA ARG A 34 8.70 -8.83 8.04
C ARG A 34 9.00 -10.16 7.35
N LYS A 35 7.97 -10.80 6.79
CA LYS A 35 8.12 -12.04 6.02
C LYS A 35 8.89 -11.80 4.72
N GLU A 36 8.60 -10.73 4.00
CA GLU A 36 9.26 -10.37 2.72
C GLU A 36 10.73 -10.00 2.90
N THR A 37 11.09 -9.39 4.03
CA THR A 37 12.47 -9.01 4.39
C THR A 37 13.22 -10.09 5.15
N ASN A 38 12.58 -11.20 5.55
CA ASN A 38 13.12 -12.17 6.52
C ASN A 38 13.64 -11.49 7.80
N ASP A 39 12.91 -10.49 8.30
CA ASP A 39 13.26 -9.66 9.45
C ASP A 39 14.51 -8.77 9.27
N GLN A 40 15.06 -8.67 8.06
CA GLN A 40 16.20 -7.80 7.72
C GLN A 40 15.68 -6.48 7.13
N TRP A 41 15.23 -5.57 8.00
CA TRP A 41 14.55 -4.32 7.64
C TRP A 41 15.42 -3.31 6.88
N GLU A 42 16.74 -3.49 6.91
CA GLU A 42 17.72 -2.74 6.13
C GLU A 42 17.72 -3.12 4.65
N LEU A 43 17.16 -4.28 4.28
CA LEU A 43 17.10 -4.71 2.89
C LEU A 43 16.10 -3.88 2.09
N PHE A 44 16.55 -3.42 0.93
CA PHE A 44 15.65 -2.80 -0.03
C PHE A 44 14.75 -3.85 -0.69
N LYS A 45 13.48 -3.88 -0.25
CA LYS A 45 12.42 -4.74 -0.81
C LYS A 45 11.30 -3.88 -1.40
N PRO A 46 11.27 -3.63 -2.73
CA PRO A 46 10.24 -2.82 -3.37
C PRO A 46 8.80 -3.29 -3.15
N ALA A 47 8.60 -4.59 -2.91
CA ALA A 47 7.30 -5.20 -2.63
C ALA A 47 6.65 -4.66 -1.35
N THR A 48 7.45 -4.15 -0.39
CA THR A 48 6.91 -3.53 0.82
C THR A 48 6.04 -2.31 0.52
N ASN A 49 6.37 -1.54 -0.52
CA ASN A 49 5.54 -0.43 -0.99
C ASN A 49 4.20 -0.91 -1.57
N ILE A 50 4.16 -2.09 -2.18
CA ILE A 50 2.92 -2.69 -2.68
C ILE A 50 1.97 -3.04 -1.53
N TYR A 51 2.49 -3.57 -0.43
CA TYR A 51 1.65 -3.85 0.76
C TYR A 51 1.04 -2.58 1.35
N TRP A 52 1.81 -1.49 1.45
CA TRP A 52 1.29 -0.20 1.90
C TRP A 52 0.26 0.39 0.95
N LEU A 53 0.45 0.27 -0.37
CA LEU A 53 -0.55 0.73 -1.33
C LEU A 53 -1.84 -0.11 -1.26
N HIS A 54 -1.73 -1.42 -1.04
CA HIS A 54 -2.89 -2.28 -0.81
C HIS A 54 -3.67 -1.86 0.44
N TYR A 55 -2.97 -1.52 1.52
CA TYR A 55 -3.59 -0.94 2.73
C TYR A 55 -4.30 0.39 2.46
N VAL A 56 -3.68 1.30 1.69
CA VAL A 56 -4.31 2.57 1.32
C VAL A 56 -5.60 2.34 0.53
N LEU A 57 -5.58 1.41 -0.44
CA LEU A 57 -6.78 1.04 -1.20
C LEU A 57 -7.88 0.47 -0.29
N ASP A 58 -7.52 -0.38 0.67
CA ASP A 58 -8.43 -0.91 1.69
C ASP A 58 -9.09 0.23 2.50
N LYS A 59 -8.31 1.20 2.99
CA LYS A 59 -8.83 2.36 3.73
C LYS A 59 -9.70 3.27 2.88
N MET A 60 -9.35 3.48 1.60
CA MET A 60 -10.19 4.23 0.67
C MET A 60 -11.56 3.57 0.50
N LEU A 61 -11.61 2.24 0.41
CA LEU A 61 -12.86 1.49 0.26
C LEU A 61 -13.68 1.42 1.56
N MET A 62 -13.02 1.27 2.72
CA MET A 62 -13.70 0.90 3.97
C MET A 62 -13.81 2.02 5.01
N SER A 63 -12.93 3.03 4.97
CA SER A 63 -12.79 4.01 6.06
C SER A 63 -13.06 5.47 5.63
N VAL A 64 -13.00 5.76 4.33
CA VAL A 64 -13.21 7.12 3.82
C VAL A 64 -14.70 7.43 3.68
N HIS A 65 -15.11 8.56 4.25
CA HIS A 65 -16.48 9.07 4.14
C HIS A 65 -16.61 10.01 2.94
N TYR A 66 -17.23 9.53 1.86
CA TYR A 66 -17.44 10.30 0.64
C TYR A 66 -18.72 11.14 0.71
N LYS A 67 -18.69 12.38 0.20
CA LYS A 67 -19.84 13.31 0.26
C LYS A 67 -20.91 13.06 -0.81
N LYS A 68 -20.50 12.66 -2.02
CA LYS A 68 -21.37 12.55 -3.21
C LYS A 68 -21.52 11.10 -3.67
N THR A 69 -22.02 10.23 -2.80
CA THR A 69 -22.08 8.79 -3.02
C THR A 69 -23.10 8.36 -4.08
N ASN A 70 -24.12 9.18 -4.36
CA ASN A 70 -25.20 8.84 -5.29
C ASN A 70 -24.87 9.12 -6.78
N THR A 71 -23.60 9.36 -7.10
CA THR A 71 -23.19 9.70 -8.47
C THR A 71 -22.59 8.51 -9.19
N ILE A 72 -22.82 8.41 -10.52
CA ILE A 72 -22.19 7.38 -11.36
C ILE A 72 -20.66 7.47 -11.26
N LEU A 73 -20.12 8.69 -11.19
CA LEU A 73 -18.68 8.91 -10.99
C LEU A 73 -18.17 8.24 -9.71
N HIS A 74 -18.91 8.35 -8.61
CA HIS A 74 -18.54 7.71 -7.35
C HIS A 74 -18.58 6.17 -7.47
N SER A 75 -19.66 5.62 -8.04
CA SER A 75 -19.78 4.18 -8.25
C SER A 75 -18.65 3.64 -9.12
N ASN A 76 -18.32 4.31 -10.22
CA ASN A 76 -17.21 3.93 -11.09
C ASN A 76 -15.87 4.05 -10.37
N GLY A 77 -15.67 5.10 -9.58
CA GLY A 77 -14.48 5.29 -8.75
C GLY A 77 -14.27 4.14 -7.76
N LEU A 78 -15.31 3.73 -7.04
CA LEU A 78 -15.24 2.59 -6.11
C LEU A 78 -14.98 1.27 -6.85
N SER A 79 -15.64 1.04 -7.99
CA SER A 79 -15.37 -0.16 -8.80
C SER A 79 -13.91 -0.23 -9.28
N ASN A 80 -13.33 0.93 -9.61
CA ASN A 80 -11.93 1.02 -9.99
C ASN A 80 -11.00 0.73 -8.80
N LEU A 81 -11.26 1.33 -7.63
CA LEU A 81 -10.49 1.06 -6.41
C LEU A 81 -10.54 -0.43 -6.03
N GLU A 82 -11.71 -1.06 -6.13
CA GLU A 82 -11.88 -2.49 -5.89
C GLU A 82 -11.07 -3.34 -6.88
N ARG A 83 -11.13 -3.00 -8.18
CA ARG A 83 -10.30 -3.67 -9.19
C ARG A 83 -8.80 -3.53 -8.90
N LEU A 84 -8.34 -2.33 -8.52
CA LEU A 84 -6.95 -2.09 -8.17
C LEU A 84 -6.53 -2.89 -6.93
N LYS A 85 -7.36 -2.91 -5.88
CA LYS A 85 -7.09 -3.68 -4.64
C LYS A 85 -6.90 -5.17 -4.94
N ASN A 86 -7.76 -5.74 -5.79
CA ASN A 86 -7.71 -7.16 -6.12
C ASN A 86 -6.47 -7.57 -6.94
N VAL A 87 -5.84 -6.64 -7.67
CA VAL A 87 -4.69 -6.97 -8.54
C VAL A 87 -3.34 -6.49 -8.01
N ILE A 88 -3.31 -5.50 -7.12
CA ILE A 88 -2.06 -4.82 -6.74
C ILE A 88 -1.04 -5.76 -6.08
N LEU A 89 -1.50 -6.79 -5.36
CA LEU A 89 -0.63 -7.78 -4.72
C LEU A 89 0.07 -8.73 -5.72
N SER A 90 -0.31 -8.69 -7.00
CA SER A 90 0.42 -9.42 -8.05
C SER A 90 1.68 -8.70 -8.54
N PHE A 91 1.89 -7.44 -8.11
CA PHE A 91 3.07 -6.64 -8.45
C PHE A 91 4.16 -6.75 -7.39
N ASN A 92 5.42 -6.62 -7.82
CA ASN A 92 6.59 -6.67 -6.94
C ASN A 92 7.15 -5.29 -6.56
N SER A 93 6.62 -4.21 -7.14
CA SER A 93 7.12 -2.86 -6.92
C SER A 93 6.07 -1.81 -7.33
N ALA A 94 6.05 -0.69 -6.60
CA ALA A 94 5.17 0.44 -6.93
C ALA A 94 5.43 1.02 -8.33
N LYS A 95 6.68 0.98 -8.79
CA LYS A 95 7.05 1.38 -10.16
C LYS A 95 6.36 0.50 -11.20
N GLY A 96 6.52 -0.83 -11.07
CA GLY A 96 5.89 -1.77 -12.00
C GLY A 96 4.36 -1.68 -11.99
N PHE A 97 3.77 -1.40 -10.83
CA PHE A 97 2.33 -1.13 -10.73
C PHE A 97 1.92 0.15 -11.47
N ALA A 98 2.64 1.26 -11.26
CA ALA A 98 2.33 2.56 -11.88
C ALA A 98 2.51 2.54 -13.42
N GLU A 99 3.45 1.74 -13.93
CA GLU A 99 3.71 1.59 -15.37
C GLU A 99 2.85 0.51 -16.04
N SER A 100 1.96 -0.16 -15.29
CA SER A 100 1.10 -1.22 -15.82
C SER A 100 0.03 -0.67 -16.77
N GLU A 101 -0.30 -1.45 -17.81
CA GLU A 101 -1.38 -1.10 -18.75
C GLU A 101 -2.71 -0.81 -18.03
N LEU A 102 -2.97 -1.51 -16.92
CA LEU A 102 -4.13 -1.26 -16.06
C LEU A 102 -4.21 0.20 -15.58
N ILE A 103 -3.09 0.75 -15.10
CA ILE A 103 -3.03 2.12 -14.61
C ILE A 103 -3.05 3.10 -15.77
N LEU A 104 -2.31 2.82 -16.85
CA LEU A 104 -2.28 3.67 -18.04
C LEU A 104 -3.67 3.82 -18.67
N ASP A 105 -4.42 2.72 -18.81
CA ASP A 105 -5.80 2.72 -19.28
C ASP A 105 -6.71 3.53 -18.36
N LEU A 106 -6.56 3.37 -17.04
CA LEU A 106 -7.40 4.03 -16.04
C LEU A 106 -7.21 5.55 -16.02
N ILE A 107 -5.99 6.03 -16.24
CA ILE A 107 -5.70 7.47 -16.30
C ILE A 107 -5.86 8.05 -17.73
N GLY A 108 -6.23 7.22 -18.71
CA GLY A 108 -6.41 7.63 -20.10
C GLY A 108 -5.11 8.01 -20.81
N TYR A 109 -3.96 7.47 -20.36
CA TYR A 109 -2.68 7.72 -20.99
C TYR A 109 -2.51 6.83 -22.21
N LYS A 110 -2.25 7.45 -23.37
CA LYS A 110 -1.87 6.73 -24.60
C LYS A 110 -0.36 6.83 -24.74
N LYS A 111 0.33 5.68 -24.83
CA LYS A 111 1.76 5.65 -25.18
C LYS A 111 1.97 6.40 -26.51
N PRO A 112 3.05 7.21 -26.61
CA PRO A 112 3.37 7.99 -27.80
C PRO A 112 3.61 7.12 -29.03
#